data_AF-A0A7W4WAJ5-F1
#
_entry.id   AF-A0A7W4WAJ5-F1
#
_cell.length_a   1.000
_cell.length_b   1.000
_cell.length_c   1.000
_cell.angle_alpha   90.00
_cell.angle_beta   90.00
_cell.angle_gamma   90.00
#
_symmetry.space_group_name_H-M   'P 1'
#
loop_
_entity.id
_entity.type
_entity.pdbx_description
1 polymer ?
#
loop_
_entity_poly.entity_id
_entity_poly.type
_entity_poly.pdbx_seq_one_letter_code
_entity_poly.pdbx_strand_id
1 'polypeptide(L)'
;MTEEEIRELAIRLNDKVNAPLIGETTEEKILIKVVLKVDTFLYDNIPNEIYDLARSLDKRIDESEATRLINRLSILANEKIDIPYIPESAEYVAIRFVIGVIINAARKEWNFDMAKDAPESELVTA
;
A
#
# COMPACT_ATOMS: atom_id res chain seq x y z
N MET A 1 -1.67 -1.90 11.36
CA MET A 1 -1.00 -0.59 11.53
C MET A 1 -1.56 0.14 12.75
N THR A 2 -0.82 1.05 13.37
CA THR A 2 -1.32 1.99 14.39
C THR A 2 -2.03 3.18 13.74
N GLU A 3 -2.82 3.93 14.50
CA GLU A 3 -3.52 5.13 14.01
C GLU A 3 -2.55 6.19 13.46
N GLU A 4 -1.37 6.31 14.07
CA GLU A 4 -0.34 7.25 13.63
C GLU A 4 0.26 6.82 12.29
N GLU A 5 0.61 5.54 12.14
CA GLU A 5 1.12 4.97 10.88
C GLU A 5 0.12 5.18 9.73
N ILE A 6 -1.18 5.06 10.01
CA ILE A 6 -2.24 5.29 9.03
C ILE A 6 -2.27 6.76 8.59
N ARG A 7 -2.18 7.71 9.53
CA ARG A 7 -2.15 9.14 9.21
C ARG A 7 -0.91 9.51 8.42
N GLU A 8 0.26 9.04 8.84
CA GLU A 8 1.52 9.32 8.15
C GLU A 8 1.49 8.78 6.71
N LEU A 9 0.94 7.58 6.49
CA LEU A 9 0.81 7.02 5.15
C LEU A 9 -0.19 7.82 4.29
N ALA A 10 -1.29 8.28 4.88
CA ALA A 10 -2.27 9.12 4.20
C ALA A 10 -1.66 10.47 3.78
N ILE A 11 -0.81 11.08 4.61
CA ILE A 11 -0.08 12.31 4.26
C ILE A 11 0.82 12.07 3.04
N ARG A 12 1.62 11.00 3.05
CA ARG A 12 2.48 10.65 1.90
C ARG A 12 1.68 10.32 0.65
N LEU A 13 0.50 9.74 0.82
CA LEU A 13 -0.39 9.42 -0.28
C LEU A 13 -0.97 10.69 -0.92
N ASN A 14 -1.18 11.75 -0.13
CA ASN A 14 -1.63 13.06 -0.62
C ASN A 14 -0.66 13.66 -1.65
N ASP A 15 0.64 13.49 -1.44
CA ASP A 15 1.67 13.94 -2.39
C ASP A 15 1.65 13.16 -3.72
N LYS A 16 0.99 12.00 -3.76
CA LYS A 16 0.92 11.09 -4.91
C LYS A 16 -0.41 11.18 -5.65
N VAL A 17 -1.49 11.48 -4.94
CA VAL A 17 -2.84 11.59 -5.46
C VAL A 17 -3.30 13.02 -5.29
N ASN A 18 -3.13 13.83 -6.33
CA ASN A 18 -3.68 15.18 -6.35
C ASN A 18 -5.19 15.07 -6.61
N ALA A 19 -6.00 14.96 -5.55
CA ALA A 19 -7.45 14.83 -5.64
C ALA A 19 -8.07 16.25 -5.67
N PRO A 20 -8.41 16.83 -6.85
CA PRO A 20 -8.51 18.28 -6.97
C PRO A 20 -9.78 18.92 -6.38
N LEU A 21 -10.59 18.22 -5.58
CA LEU A 21 -12.01 18.57 -5.46
C LEU A 21 -12.65 18.53 -4.08
N ILE A 22 -11.93 18.27 -2.99
CA ILE A 22 -12.55 18.28 -1.67
C ILE A 22 -11.59 18.88 -0.65
N GLY A 23 -12.02 19.89 0.11
CA GLY A 23 -11.12 20.64 1.02
C GLY A 23 -10.29 19.73 1.93
N GLU A 24 -9.11 20.19 2.35
CA GLU A 24 -8.03 19.42 3.01
C GLU A 24 -8.53 18.39 4.05
N THR A 25 -9.50 18.76 4.89
CA THR A 25 -10.03 17.90 5.96
C THR A 25 -10.86 16.71 5.47
N THR A 26 -11.37 16.76 4.24
CA THR A 26 -12.13 15.65 3.63
C THR A 26 -11.23 14.78 2.77
N GLU A 27 -10.26 15.39 2.08
CA GLU A 27 -9.21 14.67 1.37
C GLU A 27 -8.43 13.75 2.32
N GLU A 28 -7.96 14.27 3.47
CA GLU A 28 -7.28 13.47 4.50
C GLU A 28 -8.11 12.25 4.93
N LYS A 29 -9.41 12.42 5.17
CA LYS A 29 -10.31 11.33 5.57
C LYS A 29 -10.47 10.29 4.48
N ILE A 30 -10.46 10.70 3.22
CA ILE A 30 -10.54 9.77 2.08
C ILE A 30 -9.24 8.98 2.00
N LEU A 31 -8.09 9.63 2.10
CA LEU A 31 -6.78 8.98 2.05
C LEU A 31 -6.58 7.99 3.22
N ILE A 32 -7.00 8.36 4.43
CA ILE A 32 -7.05 7.44 5.58
C ILE A 32 -7.93 6.22 5.27
N LYS A 33 -9.10 6.41 4.65
CA LYS A 33 -9.96 5.29 4.24
C LYS A 33 -9.31 4.42 3.17
N VAL A 34 -8.52 4.99 2.26
CA VAL A 34 -7.74 4.20 1.28
C VAL A 34 -6.77 3.28 2.01
N VAL A 35 -5.96 3.85 2.91
CA VAL A 35 -4.99 3.08 3.70
C VAL A 35 -5.67 1.93 4.46
N LEU A 36 -6.78 2.22 5.15
CA LEU A 36 -7.55 1.22 5.89
C LEU A 36 -8.15 0.14 4.98
N LYS A 37 -8.71 0.52 3.83
CA LYS A 37 -9.28 -0.43 2.85
C LYS A 37 -8.23 -1.37 2.30
N VAL A 38 -7.04 -0.85 2.00
CA VAL A 38 -5.92 -1.65 1.51
C VAL A 38 -5.37 -2.55 2.61
N ASP A 39 -5.17 -2.05 3.83
CA ASP A 39 -4.73 -2.86 4.98
C ASP A 39 -5.70 -4.01 5.27
N THR A 40 -7.00 -3.72 5.25
CA THR A 40 -8.06 -4.73 5.44
C THR A 40 -8.08 -5.73 4.27
N PHE A 41 -7.99 -5.25 3.02
CA PHE A 41 -7.93 -6.12 1.85
C PHE A 41 -6.74 -7.09 1.95
N LEU A 42 -5.56 -6.56 2.33
CA LEU A 42 -4.38 -7.37 2.54
C LEU A 42 -4.66 -8.41 3.62
N TYR A 43 -5.11 -8.01 4.82
CA TYR A 43 -5.46 -8.95 5.89
C TYR A 43 -6.42 -10.07 5.44
N ASP A 44 -7.46 -9.73 4.68
CA ASP A 44 -8.49 -10.67 4.24
C ASP A 44 -8.05 -11.60 3.08
N ASN A 45 -7.12 -11.16 2.23
CA ASN A 45 -6.71 -11.90 1.02
C ASN A 45 -5.32 -12.56 1.15
N ILE A 46 -4.59 -12.23 2.21
CA ILE A 46 -3.34 -12.86 2.65
C ILE A 46 -3.48 -14.28 3.31
N PRO A 47 -4.63 -15.00 3.39
CA PRO A 47 -4.62 -16.35 3.97
C PRO A 47 -4.01 -17.48 3.12
N ASN A 48 -4.06 -17.44 1.78
CA ASN A 48 -3.64 -18.58 0.94
C ASN A 48 -2.44 -18.27 0.03
N GLU A 49 -2.42 -17.12 -0.65
CA GLU A 49 -1.29 -16.75 -1.51
C GLU A 49 -0.04 -16.40 -0.70
N ILE A 50 -0.23 -15.95 0.54
CA ILE A 50 0.87 -15.76 1.50
C ILE A 50 1.19 -17.03 2.26
N TYR A 51 0.41 -18.10 2.25
CA TYR A 51 0.91 -19.36 2.82
C TYR A 51 2.05 -19.92 1.96
N ASP A 52 1.94 -19.81 0.63
CA ASP A 52 3.03 -20.15 -0.29
C ASP A 52 4.18 -19.13 -0.22
N LEU A 53 3.86 -17.84 -0.04
CA LEU A 53 4.87 -16.79 0.16
C LEU A 53 5.53 -16.83 1.55
N ALA A 54 4.85 -17.30 2.58
CA ALA A 54 5.36 -17.49 3.94
C ALA A 54 6.19 -18.77 4.04
N ARG A 55 5.90 -19.73 3.18
CA ARG A 55 6.81 -20.84 2.89
C ARG A 55 8.06 -20.36 2.16
N SER A 56 7.98 -19.29 1.36
CA SER A 56 9.16 -18.60 0.86
C SER A 56 9.79 -17.67 1.89
N LEU A 57 9.08 -17.11 2.89
CA LEU A 57 9.61 -16.24 3.97
C LEU A 57 10.71 -16.87 4.83
N ASP A 58 10.85 -18.20 4.85
CA ASP A 58 12.01 -18.88 5.45
C ASP A 58 13.32 -18.60 4.67
N LYS A 59 13.20 -17.94 3.51
CA LYS A 59 14.26 -17.28 2.73
C LYS A 59 13.82 -15.86 2.39
N ARG A 60 14.54 -14.85 2.88
CA ARG A 60 14.39 -13.42 2.55
C ARG A 60 13.71 -13.18 1.19
N ILE A 61 12.53 -12.54 1.17
CA ILE A 61 11.85 -12.14 -0.06
C ILE A 61 12.82 -11.31 -0.88
N ASP A 62 13.15 -11.77 -2.08
CA ASP A 62 14.00 -10.99 -2.97
C ASP A 62 13.22 -9.84 -3.61
N GLU A 63 13.94 -8.87 -4.18
CA GLU A 63 13.32 -7.69 -4.77
C GLU A 63 12.35 -8.02 -5.91
N SER A 64 12.65 -9.04 -6.72
CA SER A 64 11.82 -9.45 -7.85
C SER A 64 10.53 -10.13 -7.39
N GLU A 65 10.59 -10.91 -6.31
CA GLU A 65 9.42 -11.51 -5.67
C GLU A 65 8.52 -10.44 -5.04
N ALA A 66 9.11 -9.45 -4.36
CA ALA A 66 8.37 -8.31 -3.82
C ALA A 66 7.68 -7.50 -4.92
N THR A 67 8.37 -7.17 -6.02
CA THR A 67 7.76 -6.45 -7.14
C THR A 67 6.60 -7.24 -7.77
N ARG A 68 6.76 -8.54 -7.97
CA ARG A 68 5.69 -9.40 -8.48
C ARG A 68 4.48 -9.42 -7.55
N LEU A 69 4.73 -9.51 -6.25
CA LEU A 69 3.68 -9.50 -5.24
C LEU A 69 2.93 -8.17 -5.21
N ILE A 70 3.66 -7.05 -5.18
CA ILE A 70 3.08 -5.70 -5.24
C ILE A 70 2.19 -5.56 -6.47
N ASN A 71 2.67 -5.96 -7.65
CA ASN A 71 1.91 -5.84 -8.89
C ASN A 71 0.64 -6.71 -8.87
N ARG A 72 0.73 -7.97 -8.44
CA ARG A 72 -0.44 -8.88 -8.37
C ARG A 72 -1.48 -8.38 -7.38
N LEU A 73 -1.05 -8.01 -6.17
CA LEU A 73 -1.95 -7.51 -5.13
C LEU A 73 -2.55 -6.17 -5.53
N SER A 74 -1.82 -5.29 -6.23
CA SER A 74 -2.35 -4.00 -6.68
C SER A 74 -3.47 -4.19 -7.70
N ILE A 75 -3.31 -5.10 -8.66
CA ILE A 75 -4.36 -5.42 -9.65
C ILE A 75 -5.59 -5.99 -8.93
N LEU A 76 -5.40 -6.98 -8.06
CA LEU A 76 -6.50 -7.61 -7.31
C LEU A 76 -7.21 -6.64 -6.36
N ALA A 77 -6.46 -5.76 -5.71
CA ALA A 77 -7.00 -4.75 -4.81
C ALA A 77 -7.78 -3.69 -5.59
N ASN A 78 -7.26 -3.22 -6.72
CA ASN A 78 -7.94 -2.25 -7.58
C ASN A 78 -9.27 -2.79 -8.14
N GLU A 79 -9.37 -4.09 -8.41
CA GLU A 79 -10.65 -4.72 -8.80
C GLU A 79 -11.69 -4.79 -7.67
N LYS A 80 -11.26 -4.73 -6.40
CA LYS A 80 -12.14 -4.92 -5.22
C LYS A 80 -12.36 -3.66 -4.39
N ILE A 81 -11.46 -2.69 -4.50
CA ILE A 81 -11.46 -1.46 -3.71
C ILE A 81 -11.89 -0.32 -4.64
N ASP A 82 -13.11 0.15 -4.44
CA ASP A 82 -13.61 1.40 -5.01
C ASP A 82 -13.43 2.53 -3.98
N ILE A 83 -12.84 3.65 -4.41
CA ILE A 83 -12.56 4.84 -3.60
C ILE A 83 -13.37 6.03 -4.12
N PRO A 84 -14.51 6.33 -3.47
CA PRO A 84 -15.35 7.43 -3.89
C PRO A 84 -14.56 8.73 -4.07
N TYR A 85 -14.88 9.44 -5.16
CA TYR A 85 -14.31 10.74 -5.52
C TYR A 85 -12.84 10.71 -5.99
N ILE A 86 -12.23 9.54 -6.13
CA ILE A 86 -10.91 9.38 -6.75
C ILE A 86 -11.10 8.73 -8.15
N PRO A 87 -10.46 9.25 -9.21
CA PRO A 87 -10.47 8.57 -10.51
C PRO A 87 -9.71 7.24 -10.44
N GLU A 88 -10.18 6.22 -11.15
CA GLU A 88 -9.57 4.87 -11.24
C GLU A 88 -8.04 4.87 -11.38
N SER A 89 -7.48 5.74 -12.24
CA SER A 89 -6.03 5.83 -12.43
C SER A 89 -5.28 6.27 -11.16
N ALA A 90 -5.91 7.14 -10.37
CA ALA A 90 -5.39 7.59 -9.09
C ALA A 90 -5.66 6.57 -7.97
N GLU A 91 -6.75 5.80 -8.05
CA GLU A 91 -7.00 4.67 -7.15
C GLU A 91 -5.89 3.63 -7.28
N TYR A 92 -5.55 3.24 -8.51
CA TYR A 92 -4.48 2.28 -8.77
C TYR A 92 -3.13 2.76 -8.19
N VAL A 93 -2.81 4.04 -8.38
CA VAL A 93 -1.60 4.66 -7.81
C VAL A 93 -1.61 4.58 -6.29
N ALA A 94 -2.75 4.90 -5.67
CA ALA A 94 -2.89 4.91 -4.23
C ALA A 94 -2.76 3.51 -3.61
N ILE A 95 -3.49 2.55 -4.19
CA ILE A 95 -3.48 1.16 -3.79
C ILE A 95 -2.07 0.57 -3.94
N ARG A 96 -1.42 0.78 -5.09
CA ARG A 96 -0.07 0.28 -5.35
C ARG A 96 0.96 0.86 -4.38
N PHE A 97 0.86 2.15 -4.05
CA PHE A 97 1.73 2.79 -3.08
C PHE A 97 1.60 2.17 -1.69
N VAL A 98 0.38 2.04 -1.18
CA VAL A 98 0.14 1.47 0.17
C VAL A 98 0.63 0.02 0.24
N ILE A 99 0.32 -0.80 -0.78
CA ILE A 99 0.82 -2.18 -0.86
C ILE A 99 2.35 -2.21 -0.91
N GLY A 100 2.96 -1.33 -1.71
CA GLY A 100 4.42 -1.22 -1.83
C GLY A 100 5.09 -0.93 -0.50
N VAL A 101 4.55 -0.02 0.30
CA VAL A 101 5.06 0.29 1.65
C VAL A 101 4.95 -0.93 2.56
N ILE A 102 3.78 -1.59 2.61
CA ILE A 102 3.54 -2.74 3.51
C ILE A 102 4.45 -3.92 3.14
N ILE A 103 4.55 -4.27 1.85
CA ILE A 103 5.37 -5.40 1.39
C ILE A 103 6.87 -5.11 1.57
N ASN A 104 7.33 -3.89 1.29
CA ASN A 104 8.75 -3.55 1.50
C ASN A 104 9.13 -3.46 2.98
N ALA A 105 8.22 -2.99 3.84
CA ALA A 105 8.40 -3.03 5.30
C ALA A 105 8.62 -4.48 5.77
N ALA A 106 7.74 -5.39 5.34
CA ALA A 106 7.84 -6.81 5.66
C ALA A 106 9.13 -7.46 5.12
N ARG A 107 9.53 -7.14 3.88
CA ARG A 107 10.75 -7.69 3.23
C ARG A 107 12.02 -7.39 4.01
N LYS A 108 12.17 -6.14 4.48
CA LYS A 108 13.44 -5.65 5.03
C LYS A 108 13.52 -5.77 6.55
N GLU A 109 12.56 -6.45 7.19
CA GLU A 109 12.32 -6.40 8.64
C GLU A 109 12.24 -4.95 9.16
N TRP A 110 11.88 -4.03 8.27
CA TRP A 110 11.80 -2.62 8.58
C TRP A 110 10.59 -2.41 9.45
N ASN A 111 10.77 -1.67 10.55
CA ASN A 111 9.63 -1.06 11.20
C ASN A 111 8.99 -0.06 10.22
N PHE A 112 7.72 0.26 10.45
CA PHE A 112 6.99 1.19 9.61
C PHE A 112 7.74 2.53 9.43
N ASP A 113 8.43 2.99 10.48
CA ASP A 113 9.27 4.19 10.47
C ASP A 113 10.39 4.16 9.42
N MET A 114 10.99 3.00 9.15
CA MET A 114 12.02 2.86 8.12
C MET A 114 11.41 2.76 6.72
N ALA A 115 10.23 2.14 6.60
CA ALA A 115 9.52 2.05 5.32
C ALA A 115 8.90 3.38 4.88
N LYS A 116 8.52 4.24 5.83
CA LYS A 116 7.98 5.57 5.51
C LYS A 116 9.03 6.53 4.94
N ASP A 117 10.28 6.41 5.37
CA ASP A 117 11.34 7.34 4.95
C ASP A 117 12.12 6.82 3.73
N ALA A 118 11.78 5.63 3.25
CA ALA A 118 12.49 5.01 2.15
C ALA A 118 12.29 5.78 0.83
N PRO A 119 13.36 5.95 0.02
CA PRO A 119 13.26 6.62 -1.26
C PRO A 119 12.33 5.85 -2.21
N GLU A 120 11.66 6.59 -3.10
CA GLU A 120 10.63 6.04 -3.98
C GLU A 120 11.11 4.86 -4.83
N SER A 121 12.37 4.89 -5.29
CA SER A 121 13.02 3.79 -6.01
C SER A 121 13.07 2.47 -5.22
N GLU A 122 12.97 2.54 -3.89
CA GLU A 122 12.98 1.37 -3.00
C GLU A 122 11.58 0.90 -2.59
N LEU A 123 10.55 1.76 -2.77
CA LEU A 123 9.15 1.48 -2.45
C LEU A 123 8.34 1.05 -3.67
N VAL A 124 8.71 1.61 -4.82
CA VAL A 124 8.05 1.44 -6.09
C VAL A 124 9.15 1.15 -7.11
N THR A 125 9.57 -0.11 -7.20
CA THR A 125 10.33 -0.53 -8.36
C THR A 125 9.42 -0.44 -9.60
N ALA A 126 9.96 0.21 -10.64
CA ALA A 126 9.29 0.41 -11.92
C ALA A 126 8.85 -0.92 -12.54
#